data_AF-A0A1B8EMX9-F1
#
_entry.id   AF-A0A1B8EMX9-F1
#
_cell.length_a   1.000
_cell.length_b   1.000
_cell.length_c   1.000
_cell.angle_alpha   90.00
_cell.angle_beta   90.00
_cell.angle_gamma   90.00
#
_symmetry.space_group_name_H-M   'P 1'
#
loop_
_entity.id
_entity.type
_entity.pdbx_description
1 polymer ?
#
loop_
_entity_poly.entity_id
_entity_poly.type
_entity_poly.pdbx_seq_one_letter_code
_entity_poly.pdbx_strand_id
1 'polypeptide(L)'
;MSSTHAPNFSDNAESTGMLWIHVAFPLTFIAGILVGIRFWWRYSQTGSVGKSDWCVLAALANAFIQLAVGAVAMLQWGFGHHVQYLIKHNGIKYVQMSGMYFYIYQIFYKMLVSFTKLSFLYLYLDIFTGHPRFRTICQLTIYSVWAALIAFTLATTFQCEPIKFNWNKTIKGGHCFKAPPFWYAHAAWNTAFDIFVFLLPIPVIRSL
;
A
#
# COMPACT_ATOMS: atom_id res chain seq x y z
N MET A 1 -36.05 14.05 9.36
CA MET A 1 -35.46 14.34 8.03
C MET A 1 -34.36 15.38 8.22
N SER A 2 -33.12 14.93 8.44
CA SER A 2 -31.95 15.80 8.54
C SER A 2 -31.50 16.14 7.12
N SER A 3 -31.59 17.40 6.73
CA SER A 3 -31.00 17.93 5.51
C SER A 3 -29.50 17.66 5.50
N THR A 4 -29.09 16.57 4.85
CA THR A 4 -27.71 16.39 4.40
C THR A 4 -27.42 17.45 3.35
N HIS A 5 -26.96 18.63 3.80
CA HIS A 5 -26.24 19.53 2.91
C HIS A 5 -25.10 18.71 2.31
N ALA A 6 -25.16 18.48 1.00
CA ALA A 6 -24.06 17.88 0.28
C ALA A 6 -22.80 18.71 0.56
N PRO A 7 -21.67 18.06 0.91
CA PRO A 7 -20.43 18.77 1.19
C PRO A 7 -20.01 19.61 -0.01
N ASN A 8 -19.61 20.87 0.22
CA ASN A 8 -19.28 21.80 -0.85
C ASN A 8 -17.81 21.64 -1.25
N PHE A 9 -17.54 20.73 -2.19
CA PHE A 9 -16.21 20.42 -2.70
C PHE A 9 -15.83 21.34 -3.87
N SER A 10 -14.54 21.47 -4.13
CA SER A 10 -14.06 22.20 -5.33
C SER A 10 -14.06 21.25 -6.52
N ASP A 11 -14.66 21.68 -7.63
CA ASP A 11 -14.80 20.87 -8.85
C ASP A 11 -13.49 20.21 -9.31
N ASN A 12 -12.36 20.91 -9.18
CA ASN A 12 -11.04 20.40 -9.59
C ASN A 12 -10.56 19.20 -8.77
N ALA A 13 -10.75 19.24 -7.45
CA ALA A 13 -10.31 18.15 -6.57
C ALA A 13 -11.29 16.98 -6.59
N GLU A 14 -12.59 17.24 -6.78
CA GLU A 14 -13.58 16.19 -7.05
C GLU A 14 -13.25 15.45 -8.35
N SER A 15 -12.94 16.18 -9.42
CA SER A 15 -12.50 15.60 -10.70
C SER A 15 -11.25 14.70 -10.53
N THR A 16 -10.27 15.15 -9.73
CA THR A 16 -9.06 14.37 -9.45
C THR A 16 -9.36 13.10 -8.65
N GLY A 17 -10.23 13.18 -7.64
CA GLY A 17 -10.65 12.02 -6.86
C GLY A 17 -11.42 10.99 -7.69
N MET A 18 -12.34 11.46 -8.53
CA MET A 18 -13.09 10.62 -9.47
C MET A 18 -12.16 9.94 -10.47
N LEU A 19 -11.19 10.67 -11.04
CA LEU A 19 -10.18 10.10 -11.92
C LEU A 19 -9.40 8.97 -11.24
N TRP A 20 -8.98 9.15 -9.99
CA TRP A 20 -8.28 8.11 -9.24
C TRP A 20 -9.13 6.85 -9.08
N ILE A 21 -10.41 6.97 -8.74
CA ILE A 21 -11.33 5.84 -8.59
C ILE A 21 -11.52 5.12 -9.93
N HIS A 22 -11.74 5.87 -11.01
CA HIS A 22 -11.92 5.31 -12.35
C HIS A 22 -10.71 4.52 -12.85
N VAL A 23 -9.49 4.86 -12.39
CA VAL A 23 -8.27 4.13 -12.73
C VAL A 23 -8.02 2.96 -11.76
N ALA A 24 -8.18 3.19 -10.45
CA ALA A 24 -7.84 2.20 -9.43
C ALA A 24 -8.80 0.99 -9.43
N PHE A 25 -10.09 1.22 -9.67
CA PHE A 25 -11.10 0.17 -9.68
C PHE A 25 -10.84 -0.91 -10.77
N PRO A 26 -10.73 -0.57 -12.07
CA PRO A 26 -10.49 -1.57 -13.09
C PRO A 26 -9.14 -2.27 -12.91
N LEU A 27 -8.08 -1.56 -12.51
CA LEU A 27 -6.77 -2.18 -12.28
C LEU A 27 -6.82 -3.21 -11.14
N THR A 28 -7.50 -2.90 -10.04
CA THR A 28 -7.65 -3.84 -8.92
C THR A 28 -8.49 -5.04 -9.32
N PHE A 29 -9.53 -4.83 -10.14
CA PHE A 29 -10.37 -5.91 -10.66
C PHE A 29 -9.60 -6.84 -11.61
N ILE A 30 -8.83 -6.27 -12.56
CA ILE A 30 -7.95 -7.02 -13.45
C ILE A 30 -6.92 -7.81 -12.63
N ALA A 31 -6.32 -7.19 -11.61
CA ALA A 31 -5.41 -7.90 -10.71
C ALA A 31 -6.11 -9.08 -10.02
N GLY A 32 -7.35 -8.91 -9.56
CA GLY A 32 -8.16 -10.00 -8.99
C GLY A 32 -8.35 -11.18 -9.95
N ILE A 33 -8.68 -10.90 -11.22
CA ILE A 33 -8.80 -11.93 -12.26
C ILE A 33 -7.48 -12.67 -12.47
N LEU A 34 -6.37 -11.94 -12.61
CA LEU A 34 -5.04 -12.53 -12.81
C LEU A 34 -4.61 -13.41 -11.63
N VAL A 35 -4.90 -12.98 -10.40
CA VAL A 35 -4.65 -13.80 -9.20
C VAL A 35 -5.52 -15.04 -9.21
N GLY A 36 -6.80 -14.94 -9.58
CA GLY A 36 -7.70 -16.09 -9.73
C GLY A 36 -7.16 -17.12 -10.73
N ILE A 37 -6.71 -16.67 -11.91
CA ILE A 37 -6.07 -17.52 -12.92
C ILE A 37 -4.81 -18.18 -12.37
N ARG A 38 -3.97 -17.43 -11.65
CA ARG A 38 -2.75 -17.97 -11.03
C ARG A 38 -3.06 -19.08 -10.03
N PHE A 39 -4.04 -18.87 -9.16
CA PHE A 39 -4.46 -19.88 -8.18
C PHE A 39 -5.02 -21.12 -8.86
N TRP A 40 -5.88 -20.93 -9.87
CA TRP A 40 -6.43 -22.04 -10.66
C TRP A 40 -5.33 -22.86 -11.32
N TRP A 41 -4.40 -22.20 -12.02
CA TRP A 41 -3.28 -22.85 -12.70
C TRP A 41 -2.44 -23.66 -11.72
N ARG A 42 -2.08 -23.07 -10.58
CA ARG A 42 -1.20 -23.71 -9.61
C ARG A 42 -1.87 -24.86 -8.87
N TYR A 43 -3.16 -24.73 -8.55
CA TYR A 43 -3.94 -25.83 -7.99
C TYR A 43 -4.02 -27.00 -8.98
N SER A 44 -4.24 -26.72 -10.27
CA SER A 44 -4.27 -27.75 -11.31
C SER A 44 -2.93 -28.46 -11.51
N GLN A 45 -1.80 -27.76 -11.38
CA GLN A 45 -0.47 -28.35 -11.63
C GLN A 45 0.14 -29.05 -10.42
N THR A 46 -0.09 -28.53 -9.21
CA THR A 46 0.64 -28.93 -8.00
C THR A 46 -0.26 -29.45 -6.87
N GLY A 47 -1.59 -29.33 -6.99
CA GLY A 47 -2.55 -29.77 -5.98
C GLY A 47 -2.44 -29.08 -4.61
N SER A 48 -1.55 -28.09 -4.46
CA SER A 48 -1.25 -27.42 -3.20
C SER A 48 -0.95 -25.93 -3.42
N VAL A 49 -1.25 -25.13 -2.40
CA VAL A 49 -1.06 -23.68 -2.39
C VAL A 49 0.26 -23.36 -1.69
N GLY A 50 1.16 -22.67 -2.38
CA GLY A 50 2.49 -22.33 -1.87
C GLY A 50 2.52 -21.03 -1.07
N LYS A 51 3.65 -20.75 -0.40
CA LYS A 51 3.86 -19.50 0.36
C LYS A 51 3.74 -18.25 -0.50
N SER A 52 4.17 -18.33 -1.77
CA SER A 52 4.03 -17.26 -2.75
C SER A 52 2.56 -16.90 -2.98
N ASP A 53 1.66 -17.87 -3.07
CA ASP A 53 0.24 -17.62 -3.36
C ASP A 53 -0.47 -16.95 -2.18
N TRP A 54 -0.14 -17.34 -0.95
CA TRP A 54 -0.61 -16.64 0.25
C TRP A 54 -0.17 -15.17 0.29
N CYS A 55 1.06 -14.88 -0.15
CA CYS A 55 1.55 -13.50 -0.24
C CYS A 55 0.80 -12.71 -1.32
N VAL A 56 0.50 -13.32 -2.47
CA VAL A 56 -0.32 -12.69 -3.52
C VAL A 56 -1.72 -12.39 -3.02
N LEU A 57 -2.35 -13.35 -2.33
CA LEU A 57 -3.70 -13.19 -1.80
C LEU A 57 -3.74 -12.09 -0.73
N ALA A 58 -2.74 -12.06 0.16
CA ALA A 58 -2.58 -10.97 1.13
C ALA A 58 -2.40 -9.62 0.43
N ALA A 59 -1.57 -9.54 -0.61
CA ALA A 59 -1.41 -8.32 -1.40
C ALA A 59 -2.74 -7.88 -2.05
N LEU A 60 -3.48 -8.80 -2.67
CA LEU A 60 -4.78 -8.51 -3.28
C LEU A 60 -5.80 -8.01 -2.25
N ALA A 61 -5.89 -8.66 -1.08
CA ALA A 61 -6.76 -8.20 0.00
C ALA A 61 -6.40 -6.77 0.46
N ASN A 62 -5.11 -6.48 0.61
CA ASN A 62 -4.63 -5.14 0.94
C ASN A 62 -4.96 -4.10 -0.16
N ALA A 63 -4.95 -4.49 -1.44
CA ALA A 63 -5.32 -3.62 -2.55
C ALA A 63 -6.81 -3.25 -2.51
N PHE A 64 -7.69 -4.20 -2.22
CA PHE A 64 -9.12 -3.93 -2.04
C PHE A 64 -9.39 -3.01 -0.82
N ILE A 65 -8.69 -3.23 0.29
CA ILE A 65 -8.79 -2.37 1.47
C ILE A 65 -8.37 -0.93 1.12
N GLN A 66 -7.24 -0.76 0.41
CA GLN A 66 -6.79 0.56 -0.03
C GLN A 66 -7.77 1.23 -1.00
N LEU A 67 -8.36 0.49 -1.92
CA LEU A 67 -9.38 1.00 -2.83
C LEU A 67 -10.59 1.54 -2.04
N ALA A 68 -11.09 0.75 -1.09
CA ALA A 68 -12.24 1.14 -0.26
C ALA A 68 -11.92 2.35 0.64
N VAL A 69 -10.80 2.32 1.36
CA VAL A 69 -10.36 3.40 2.25
C VAL A 69 -10.10 4.69 1.47
N GLY A 70 -9.43 4.59 0.31
CA GLY A 70 -9.15 5.72 -0.57
C GLY A 70 -10.42 6.34 -1.15
N ALA A 71 -11.36 5.50 -1.63
CA ALA A 71 -12.65 5.97 -2.14
C ALA A 71 -13.46 6.69 -1.06
N VAL A 72 -13.52 6.16 0.17
CA VAL A 72 -14.20 6.83 1.29
C VAL A 72 -13.50 8.14 1.65
N ALA A 73 -12.17 8.17 1.70
CA ALA A 73 -11.41 9.37 2.00
C ALA A 73 -11.73 10.51 1.00
N MET A 74 -11.76 10.18 -0.29
CA MET A 74 -12.00 11.15 -1.37
C MET A 74 -13.48 11.57 -1.44
N LEU A 75 -14.41 10.62 -1.53
CA LEU A 75 -15.82 10.89 -1.79
C LEU A 75 -16.58 11.43 -0.57
N GLN A 76 -16.25 10.96 0.64
CA GLN A 76 -17.00 11.33 1.85
C GLN A 76 -16.33 12.46 2.62
N TRP A 77 -15.00 12.48 2.63
CA TRP A 77 -14.23 13.40 3.49
C TRP A 77 -13.43 14.45 2.71
N GLY A 78 -13.55 14.47 1.37
CA GLY A 78 -12.93 15.48 0.52
C GLY A 78 -11.39 15.40 0.51
N PHE A 79 -10.81 14.23 0.74
CA PHE A 79 -9.36 14.03 0.60
C PHE A 79 -8.89 14.47 -0.79
N GLY A 80 -7.84 15.29 -0.85
CA GLY A 80 -7.36 15.93 -2.09
C GLY A 80 -7.63 17.44 -2.17
N HIS A 81 -8.52 17.98 -1.33
CA HIS A 81 -8.75 19.42 -1.23
C HIS A 81 -7.72 20.12 -0.33
N HIS A 82 -7.49 21.41 -0.58
CA HIS A 82 -6.69 22.23 0.32
C HIS A 82 -7.30 22.26 1.72
N VAL A 83 -6.45 22.08 2.76
CA VAL A 83 -6.87 22.05 4.16
C VAL A 83 -7.66 23.30 4.56
N GLN A 84 -7.22 24.47 4.11
CA GLN A 84 -7.90 25.75 4.39
C GLN A 84 -9.30 25.82 3.77
N TYR A 85 -9.47 25.26 2.57
CA TYR A 85 -10.76 25.18 1.89
C TYR A 85 -11.73 24.28 2.66
N LEU A 86 -11.29 23.08 3.04
CA LEU A 86 -12.09 22.13 3.83
C LEU A 86 -12.54 22.72 5.17
N ILE A 87 -11.66 23.43 5.88
CA ILE A 87 -12.02 24.05 7.16
C ILE A 87 -13.08 25.13 6.95
N LYS A 88 -12.94 25.96 5.91
CA LYS A 88 -13.86 27.07 5.62
C LYS A 88 -15.26 26.59 5.22
N HIS A 89 -15.35 25.54 4.42
CA HIS A 89 -16.61 25.09 3.82
C HIS A 89 -17.30 23.97 4.59
N ASN A 90 -16.54 23.06 5.23
CA ASN A 90 -17.07 21.83 5.81
C ASN A 90 -16.69 21.66 7.30
N GLY A 91 -15.76 22.49 7.79
CA GLY A 91 -15.29 22.49 9.18
C GLY A 91 -14.13 21.52 9.44
N ILE A 92 -13.56 21.63 10.65
CA ILE A 92 -12.33 20.91 11.04
C ILE A 92 -12.50 19.39 11.11
N LYS A 93 -13.74 18.90 11.30
CA LYS A 93 -14.06 17.47 11.36
C LYS A 93 -13.70 16.75 10.06
N TYR A 94 -13.88 17.39 8.91
CA TYR A 94 -13.56 16.80 7.60
C TYR A 94 -12.05 16.58 7.46
N VAL A 95 -11.23 17.56 7.89
CA VAL A 95 -9.77 17.44 7.88
C VAL A 95 -9.32 16.30 8.80
N GLN A 96 -9.91 16.18 9.99
CA GLN A 96 -9.57 15.12 10.94
C GLN A 96 -9.91 13.73 10.39
N MET A 97 -11.10 13.54 9.84
CA MET A 97 -11.51 12.25 9.29
C MET A 97 -10.69 11.91 8.04
N SER A 98 -10.52 12.86 7.13
CA SER A 98 -9.68 12.72 5.93
C SER A 98 -8.25 12.30 6.28
N GLY A 99 -7.65 12.92 7.31
CA GLY A 99 -6.34 12.55 7.83
C GLY A 99 -6.30 11.14 8.45
N MET A 100 -7.38 10.70 9.10
CA MET A 100 -7.48 9.35 9.67
C MET A 100 -7.52 8.27 8.57
N TYR A 101 -8.34 8.46 7.53
CA TYR A 101 -8.38 7.52 6.40
C TYR A 101 -7.05 7.50 5.64
N PHE A 102 -6.39 8.65 5.46
CA PHE A 102 -5.07 8.71 4.85
C PHE A 102 -4.01 7.98 5.68
N TYR A 103 -4.04 8.14 7.00
CA TYR A 103 -3.15 7.40 7.90
C TYR A 103 -3.34 5.88 7.78
N ILE A 104 -4.59 5.40 7.74
CA ILE A 104 -4.90 3.99 7.52
C ILE A 104 -4.38 3.55 6.14
N TYR A 105 -4.65 4.33 5.09
CA TYR A 105 -4.20 4.06 3.73
C TYR A 105 -2.68 3.88 3.65
N GLN A 106 -1.91 4.73 4.33
CA GLN A 106 -0.44 4.63 4.37
C GLN A 106 0.05 3.32 4.96
N ILE A 107 -0.58 2.81 6.03
CA ILE A 107 -0.20 1.55 6.66
C ILE A 107 -0.43 0.37 5.71
N PHE A 108 -1.62 0.29 5.13
CA PHE A 108 -1.97 -0.77 4.18
C PHE A 108 -1.13 -0.70 2.90
N TYR A 109 -0.68 0.50 2.50
CA TYR A 109 0.27 0.67 1.39
C TYR A 109 1.61 -0.04 1.65
N LYS A 110 2.19 0.10 2.85
CA LYS A 110 3.44 -0.60 3.20
C LYS A 110 3.29 -2.12 3.12
N MET A 111 2.16 -2.62 3.62
CA MET A 111 1.82 -4.04 3.58
C MET A 111 1.67 -4.54 2.15
N LEU A 112 0.86 -3.86 1.34
CA LEU A 112 0.63 -4.20 -0.07
C LEU A 112 1.94 -4.39 -0.82
N VAL A 113 2.80 -3.36 -0.81
CA VAL A 113 4.00 -3.37 -1.63
C VAL A 113 5.03 -4.40 -1.15
N SER A 114 5.11 -4.62 0.16
CA SER A 114 5.99 -5.64 0.73
C SER A 114 5.51 -7.06 0.38
N PHE A 115 4.21 -7.34 0.48
CA PHE A 115 3.66 -8.65 0.11
C PHE A 115 3.81 -8.94 -1.38
N THR A 116 3.68 -7.94 -2.25
CA THR A 116 3.98 -8.10 -3.69
C THR A 116 5.41 -8.54 -3.92
N LYS A 117 6.41 -7.88 -3.29
CA LYS A 117 7.82 -8.26 -3.37
C LYS A 117 8.08 -9.68 -2.85
N LEU A 118 7.49 -10.01 -1.69
CA LEU A 118 7.60 -11.34 -1.09
C LEU A 118 7.04 -12.43 -2.00
N SER A 119 5.91 -12.18 -2.66
CA SER A 119 5.33 -13.11 -3.64
C SER A 119 6.33 -13.49 -4.74
N PHE A 120 6.99 -12.50 -5.34
CA PHE A 120 7.99 -12.72 -6.39
C PHE A 120 9.19 -13.51 -5.86
N LEU A 121 9.72 -13.14 -4.68
CA LEU A 121 10.85 -13.82 -4.09
C LEU A 121 10.55 -15.29 -3.73
N TYR A 122 9.37 -15.57 -3.17
CA TYR A 122 8.95 -16.95 -2.92
C TYR A 122 8.75 -17.73 -4.22
N LEU A 123 8.19 -17.09 -5.26
CA LEU A 123 8.07 -17.71 -6.58
C LEU A 123 9.45 -18.07 -7.17
N TYR A 124 10.46 -17.20 -7.01
CA TYR A 124 11.83 -17.49 -7.45
C TYR A 124 12.46 -18.66 -6.68
N LEU A 125 12.19 -18.79 -5.38
CA LEU A 125 12.64 -19.94 -4.61
C LEU A 125 11.99 -21.26 -5.05
N ASP A 126 10.73 -21.21 -5.48
CA ASP A 126 10.00 -22.38 -5.97
C ASP A 126 10.49 -22.81 -7.37
N ILE A 127 10.85 -21.85 -8.24
CA ILE A 127 11.31 -22.12 -9.62
C ILE A 127 12.79 -22.55 -9.66
N PHE A 128 13.70 -21.82 -9.00
CA PHE A 128 15.14 -22.01 -9.15
C PHE A 128 15.73 -22.92 -8.06
N THR A 129 15.30 -24.18 -8.03
CA THR A 129 15.72 -25.15 -7.00
C THR A 129 17.21 -25.54 -7.09
N GLY A 130 17.79 -25.53 -8.31
CA GLY A 130 19.15 -25.99 -8.60
C GLY A 130 20.29 -25.00 -8.34
N HIS A 131 20.01 -23.77 -7.88
CA HIS A 131 21.03 -22.71 -7.72
C HIS A 131 21.15 -22.28 -6.24
N PRO A 132 22.02 -22.93 -5.43
CA PRO A 132 22.07 -22.68 -3.98
C PRO A 132 22.44 -21.23 -3.63
N ARG A 133 23.41 -20.63 -4.35
CA ARG A 133 23.81 -19.22 -4.13
C ARG A 133 22.65 -18.24 -4.37
N PHE A 134 21.88 -18.47 -5.43
CA PHE A 134 20.71 -17.67 -5.76
C PHE A 134 19.64 -17.77 -4.67
N ARG A 135 19.39 -18.99 -4.16
CA ARG A 135 18.44 -19.22 -3.06
C ARG A 135 18.85 -18.48 -1.79
N THR A 136 20.14 -18.46 -1.45
CA THR A 136 20.64 -17.68 -0.30
C THR A 136 20.37 -16.18 -0.49
N ILE A 137 20.63 -15.63 -1.67
CA ILE A 137 20.34 -14.21 -1.96
C ILE A 137 18.84 -13.92 -1.85
N CYS A 138 17.99 -14.77 -2.43
CA CYS A 138 16.53 -14.66 -2.29
C CYS A 138 16.09 -14.68 -0.82
N GLN A 139 16.63 -15.60 -0.01
CA GLN A 139 16.30 -15.69 1.42
C GLN A 139 16.74 -14.44 2.18
N LEU A 140 17.96 -13.94 1.96
CA LEU A 140 18.44 -12.69 2.56
C LEU A 140 17.56 -11.50 2.17
N THR A 141 17.11 -11.46 0.91
CA THR A 141 16.21 -10.42 0.41
C THR A 141 14.82 -10.52 1.08
N ILE A 142 14.29 -11.73 1.26
CA ILE A 142 13.03 -11.96 1.98
C ILE A 142 13.12 -11.43 3.41
N TYR A 143 14.19 -11.76 4.14
CA TYR A 143 14.40 -11.24 5.50
C TYR A 143 14.50 -9.71 5.51
N SER A 144 15.20 -9.12 4.53
CA SER A 144 15.32 -7.67 4.40
C SER A 144 13.98 -6.99 4.14
N VAL A 145 13.13 -7.58 3.28
CA VAL A 145 11.78 -7.06 3.00
C VAL A 145 10.87 -7.18 4.22
N TRP A 146 10.92 -8.29 4.96
CA TRP A 146 10.17 -8.44 6.22
C TRP A 146 10.61 -7.43 7.28
N ALA A 147 11.92 -7.25 7.46
CA ALA A 147 12.46 -6.26 8.38
C ALA A 147 12.00 -4.85 8.01
N ALA A 148 12.05 -4.49 6.73
CA ALA A 148 11.58 -3.20 6.23
C ALA A 148 10.08 -3.02 6.43
N LEU A 149 9.27 -4.04 6.14
CA LEU A 149 7.82 -4.02 6.37
C LEU A 149 7.51 -3.67 7.83
N ILE A 150 8.14 -4.37 8.78
CA ILE A 150 7.92 -4.15 10.21
C ILE A 150 8.40 -2.75 10.60
N ALA A 151 9.64 -2.38 10.23
CA ALA A 151 10.23 -1.10 10.60
C ALA A 151 9.43 0.10 10.08
N PHE A 152 9.10 0.13 8.79
CA PHE A 152 8.35 1.24 8.19
C PHE A 152 6.90 1.28 8.66
N THR A 153 6.26 0.13 8.92
CA THR A 153 4.90 0.09 9.45
C THR A 153 4.85 0.61 10.87
N LEU A 154 5.78 0.18 11.74
CA LEU A 154 5.88 0.68 13.11
C LEU A 154 6.21 2.16 13.13
N ALA A 155 7.18 2.61 12.31
CA ALA A 155 7.53 4.01 12.21
C ALA A 155 6.33 4.87 11.77
N THR A 156 5.54 4.41 10.79
CA THR A 156 4.31 5.11 10.36
C THR A 156 3.27 5.12 11.49
N THR A 157 3.13 4.02 12.21
CA THR A 157 2.14 3.87 13.29
C THR A 157 2.44 4.80 14.47
N PHE A 158 3.72 4.87 14.86
CA PHE A 158 4.21 5.69 15.97
C PHE A 158 4.77 7.04 15.50
N GLN A 159 4.31 7.56 14.37
CA GLN A 159 4.91 8.77 13.79
C GLN A 159 4.63 10.06 14.58
N CYS A 160 3.60 10.06 15.41
CA CYS A 160 3.27 11.16 16.29
C CYS A 160 3.05 10.67 17.72
N GLU A 161 3.39 11.52 18.68
CA GLU A 161 3.11 11.34 20.09
C GLU A 161 2.24 12.50 20.57
N PRO A 162 0.99 12.24 21.04
CA PRO A 162 0.27 10.97 21.02
C PRO A 162 -0.14 10.54 19.60
N ILE A 163 -0.36 9.24 19.35
CA ILE A 163 -0.73 8.69 18.02
C ILE A 163 -1.94 9.42 17.41
N LYS A 164 -2.90 9.82 18.24
CA LYS A 164 -4.11 10.56 17.81
C LYS A 164 -3.79 11.91 17.16
N PHE A 165 -2.62 12.49 17.42
CA PHE A 165 -2.15 13.72 16.80
C PHE A 165 -1.86 13.57 15.30
N ASN A 166 -1.80 12.34 14.77
CA ASN A 166 -1.71 12.09 13.34
C ASN A 166 -2.86 12.73 12.57
N TRP A 167 -4.09 12.44 12.99
CA TRP A 167 -5.30 12.92 12.33
C TRP A 167 -5.96 14.07 13.09
N ASN A 168 -5.75 14.19 14.40
CA ASN A 168 -6.28 15.28 15.20
C ASN A 168 -5.21 16.30 15.61
N LYS A 169 -5.03 17.33 14.78
CA LYS A 169 -4.08 18.43 15.02
C LYS A 169 -4.53 19.45 16.08
N THR A 170 -5.71 19.30 16.68
CA THR A 170 -6.17 20.21 17.75
C THR A 170 -5.62 19.83 19.13
N ILE A 171 -4.99 18.66 19.27
CA ILE A 171 -4.36 18.21 20.52
C ILE A 171 -3.13 19.10 20.78
N LYS A 172 -3.15 19.83 21.90
CA LYS A 172 -2.04 20.69 22.33
C LYS A 172 -0.86 19.82 22.78
N GLY A 173 0.36 20.23 22.41
CA GLY A 173 1.60 19.57 22.82
C GLY A 173 1.94 18.29 22.04
N GLY A 174 1.18 17.93 21.02
CA GLY A 174 1.53 16.81 20.16
C GLY A 174 2.71 17.14 19.25
N HIS A 175 3.63 16.19 19.07
CA HIS A 175 4.72 16.31 18.09
C HIS A 175 4.74 15.09 17.16
N CYS A 176 5.27 15.29 15.95
CA CYS A 176 5.51 14.23 14.98
C CYS A 176 6.93 14.35 14.46
N PHE A 177 7.55 13.24 14.05
CA PHE A 177 8.79 13.34 13.28
C PHE A 177 8.52 13.92 11.89
N LYS A 178 9.57 14.41 11.22
CA LYS A 178 9.45 15.03 9.89
C LYS A 178 8.96 14.02 8.86
N ALA A 179 7.70 14.16 8.40
CA ALA A 179 7.08 13.25 7.45
C ALA A 179 7.76 13.22 6.06
N PRO A 180 8.16 14.36 5.43
CA PRO A 180 8.76 14.33 4.10
C PRO A 180 10.03 13.46 3.98
N PRO A 181 11.07 13.61 4.82
CA PRO A 181 12.27 12.79 4.69
C PRO A 181 11.99 11.29 4.92
N PHE A 182 11.06 10.96 5.81
CA PHE A 182 10.64 9.58 6.01
C PHE A 182 9.95 8.97 4.79
N TRP A 183 9.06 9.73 4.14
CA TRP A 183 8.41 9.28 2.91
C TRP A 183 9.40 9.09 1.77
N TYR A 184 10.37 10.00 1.62
CA TYR A 184 11.45 9.84 0.64
C TYR A 184 12.34 8.64 0.93
N ALA A 185 12.71 8.39 2.18
CA ALA A 185 13.49 7.22 2.57
C ALA A 185 12.77 5.91 2.24
N HIS A 186 11.48 5.83 2.57
CA HIS A 186 10.67 4.68 2.20
C HIS A 186 10.56 4.52 0.68
N ALA A 187 10.30 5.61 -0.06
CA ALA A 187 10.19 5.55 -1.52
C ALA A 187 11.49 5.07 -2.17
N ALA A 188 12.64 5.62 -1.75
CA ALA A 188 13.95 5.20 -2.24
C ALA A 188 14.22 3.72 -1.98
N TRP A 189 13.98 3.25 -0.74
CA TRP A 189 14.11 1.84 -0.40
C TRP A 189 13.20 0.95 -1.25
N ASN A 190 11.94 1.35 -1.36
CA ASN A 190 10.93 0.60 -2.08
C ASN A 190 11.32 0.41 -3.55
N THR A 191 11.67 1.50 -4.23
CA THR A 191 12.07 1.49 -5.65
C THR A 191 13.37 0.73 -5.87
N ALA A 192 14.36 0.89 -4.98
CA ALA A 192 15.63 0.16 -5.08
C ALA A 192 15.39 -1.36 -5.01
N PHE A 193 14.52 -1.81 -4.11
CA PHE A 193 14.17 -3.23 -3.99
C PHE A 193 13.32 -3.75 -5.15
N ASP A 194 12.46 -2.92 -5.75
CA ASP A 194 11.73 -3.31 -6.96
C ASP A 194 12.69 -3.59 -8.12
N ILE A 195 13.68 -2.71 -8.35
CA ILE A 195 14.72 -2.90 -9.37
C ILE A 195 15.56 -4.14 -9.05
N PHE A 196 15.99 -4.29 -7.79
CA PHE A 196 16.82 -5.42 -7.37
C PHE A 196 16.10 -6.77 -7.59
N VAL A 197 14.85 -6.90 -7.12
CA VAL A 197 14.07 -8.14 -7.28
C VAL A 197 13.83 -8.44 -8.76
N PHE A 198 13.59 -7.42 -9.60
CA PHE A 198 13.39 -7.61 -11.03
C PHE A 198 14.64 -8.08 -11.77
N LEU A 199 15.83 -7.57 -11.40
CA LEU A 199 17.10 -7.95 -12.04
C LEU A 199 17.64 -9.29 -11.54
N LEU A 200 17.25 -9.71 -10.34
CA LEU A 200 17.73 -10.90 -9.65
C LEU A 200 17.71 -12.20 -10.51
N PRO A 201 16.67 -12.54 -11.30
CA PRO A 201 16.67 -13.76 -12.12
C PRO A 201 17.54 -13.69 -13.39
N ILE A 202 17.94 -12.51 -13.87
CA ILE A 202 18.63 -12.37 -15.17
C ILE A 202 19.96 -13.14 -15.23
N PRO A 203 20.85 -13.07 -14.21
CA PRO A 203 22.12 -13.80 -14.24
C PRO A 203 21.94 -15.32 -14.25
N VAL A 204 20.92 -15.83 -13.56
CA VAL A 204 20.64 -17.29 -13.49
C VAL A 204 20.08 -17.80 -14.80
N ILE A 205 19.20 -17.03 -15.44
CA ILE A 205 18.66 -17.38 -16.76
C ILE A 205 19.77 -17.41 -17.82
N ARG A 206 20.76 -16.51 -17.73
CA ARG A 206 21.92 -16.52 -18.65
C ARG A 206 22.88 -17.68 -18.44
N SER A 207 22.85 -18.33 -17.28
CA SER A 207 23.68 -19.49 -16.97
C SER A 207 22.99 -20.84 -17.20
N LEU A 208 21.70 -20.82 -17.59
CA LEU A 208 20.93 -21.99 -18.01
C LEU A 208 21.22 -22.30 -19.48
#